data_AF-A0A8S3C421-F1
#
_entry.id   AF-A0A8S3C421-F1
#
_cell.length_a   1.000
_cell.length_b   1.000
_cell.length_c   1.000
_cell.angle_alpha   90.00
_cell.angle_beta   90.00
_cell.angle_gamma   90.00
#
_symmetry.space_group_name_H-M   'P 1'
#
loop_
_entity.id
_entity.type
_entity.pdbx_description
1 polymer ?
#
loop_
_entity_poly.entity_id
_entity_poly.type
_entity_poly.pdbx_seq_one_letter_code
_entity_poly.pdbx_strand_id
1 'polypeptide(L)'
;MAGPLLRILIRLKPNKYHSMEIAARYRIIDLFKQIAHDLHLTVDQLLRISIYRSGPNGCSLLYPMNNNFSTTHYDVSVTFDKYGLSGNEELYIDLAELILCQQQDNGELSTNDKHAASSLDKSDYFNSTASSSLNLEESSSSSLTQAKTTNNLSTKKSLIGQLIRFSVPADNSCLFSSIYFVLHSGKLDLASNKYLRNLVATKIESDQITYSEAMLGRTNSEYSKWIRKDDSWGGGIELAILTQEYEIEICVINTQCEGRIDYFGEDRHYPYRVFLLYNNLHYDPGKLKL
;
A
#
# COMPACT_ATOMS: atom_id res chain seq x y z
N MET A 1 -1.38 -39.36 9.24
CA MET A 1 -0.89 -38.49 8.15
C MET A 1 -1.29 -37.06 8.49
N ALA A 2 -0.33 -36.14 8.56
CA ALA A 2 -0.64 -34.71 8.70
C ALA A 2 -1.43 -34.29 7.44
N GLY A 3 -2.59 -33.65 7.64
CA GLY A 3 -3.40 -33.15 6.52
C GLY A 3 -2.69 -32.02 5.77
N PRO A 4 -3.24 -31.56 4.64
CA PRO A 4 -2.71 -30.41 3.91
C PRO A 4 -2.53 -29.21 4.83
N LEU A 5 -1.37 -28.55 4.76
CA LEU A 5 -1.07 -27.32 5.50
C LEU A 5 -1.29 -26.11 4.58
N LEU A 6 -1.75 -25.01 5.17
CA LEU A 6 -1.85 -23.67 4.61
C LEU A 6 -0.77 -22.82 5.24
N ARG A 7 -0.08 -22.04 4.41
CA ARG A 7 0.84 -21.00 4.86
C ARG A 7 0.05 -19.72 4.98
N ILE A 8 0.21 -19.02 6.08
CA ILE A 8 -0.48 -17.76 6.31
C ILE A 8 0.57 -16.69 6.55
N LEU A 9 0.51 -15.63 5.77
CA LEU A 9 1.35 -14.46 5.88
C LEU A 9 0.51 -13.29 6.42
N ILE A 10 0.89 -12.80 7.59
CA ILE A 10 0.18 -11.74 8.30
C ILE A 10 1.02 -10.47 8.25
N ARG A 11 0.51 -9.42 7.61
CA ARG A 11 1.16 -8.11 7.56
C ARG A 11 0.83 -7.33 8.82
N LEU A 12 1.85 -6.99 9.61
CA LEU A 12 1.71 -6.22 10.85
C LEU A 12 2.03 -4.73 10.65
N LYS A 13 2.96 -4.42 9.72
CA LYS A 13 3.38 -3.08 9.28
C LYS A 13 3.85 -3.19 7.80
N PRO A 14 4.05 -2.08 7.07
CA PRO A 14 4.44 -2.11 5.65
C PRO A 14 5.58 -3.09 5.31
N ASN A 15 6.54 -3.28 6.23
CA ASN A 15 7.68 -4.19 6.07
C ASN A 15 7.82 -5.22 7.20
N LYS A 16 6.77 -5.48 7.98
CA LYS A 16 6.81 -6.46 9.07
C LYS A 16 5.73 -7.52 8.87
N TYR A 17 6.17 -8.75 8.61
CA TYR A 17 5.31 -9.89 8.38
C TYR A 17 5.50 -10.94 9.47
N HIS A 18 4.43 -11.67 9.77
CA HIS A 18 4.42 -12.84 10.64
C HIS A 18 3.89 -14.03 9.84
N SER A 19 4.63 -15.13 9.83
CA SER A 19 4.26 -16.34 9.09
C SER A 19 3.81 -17.43 10.05
N MET A 20 2.75 -18.14 9.69
CA MET A 20 2.24 -19.28 10.45
C MET A 20 1.76 -20.39 9.51
N GLU A 21 1.75 -21.64 9.99
CA GLU A 21 1.22 -22.78 9.25
C GLU A 21 0.05 -23.41 10.02
N ILE A 22 -1.07 -23.63 9.32
CA ILE A 22 -2.25 -24.30 9.89
C ILE A 22 -2.73 -25.40 8.96
N ALA A 23 -3.42 -26.42 9.46
CA ALA A 23 -4.07 -27.39 8.57
C ALA A 23 -5.24 -26.77 7.78
N ALA A 24 -5.43 -27.17 6.53
CA ALA A 24 -6.52 -26.66 5.68
C ALA A 24 -7.93 -27.03 6.14
N ARG A 25 -8.06 -27.83 7.21
CA ARG A 25 -9.32 -28.21 7.87
C ARG A 25 -9.62 -27.40 9.13
N TYR A 26 -8.73 -26.50 9.56
CA TYR A 26 -9.02 -25.66 10.73
C TYR A 26 -10.20 -24.73 10.40
N ARG A 27 -11.01 -24.45 11.42
CA ARG A 27 -12.06 -23.44 11.31
C ARG A 27 -11.42 -22.07 11.29
N ILE A 28 -12.02 -21.13 10.57
CA ILE A 28 -11.55 -19.73 10.51
C ILE A 28 -11.46 -19.13 11.93
N ILE A 29 -12.36 -19.52 12.83
CA ILE A 29 -12.32 -19.05 14.23
C ILE A 29 -11.09 -19.52 15.00
N ASP A 30 -10.60 -20.73 14.71
CA ASP A 30 -9.44 -21.28 15.37
C ASP A 30 -8.17 -20.55 14.89
N LEU A 31 -8.13 -20.15 13.62
CA LEU A 31 -7.12 -19.23 13.10
C LEU A 31 -7.14 -17.88 13.83
N PHE A 32 -8.30 -17.23 13.95
CA PHE A 32 -8.39 -15.94 14.65
C PHE A 32 -7.97 -16.05 16.11
N LYS A 33 -8.31 -17.14 16.80
CA LYS A 33 -7.82 -17.40 18.17
C LYS A 33 -6.31 -17.53 18.23
N GLN A 34 -5.71 -18.22 17.27
CA GLN A 34 -4.26 -18.39 17.20
C GLN A 34 -3.56 -17.04 16.94
N ILE A 35 -4.05 -16.26 15.98
CA ILE A 35 -3.54 -14.91 15.69
C ILE A 35 -3.70 -13.99 16.90
N ALA A 36 -4.86 -14.02 17.56
CA ALA A 36 -5.13 -13.25 18.77
C ALA A 36 -4.13 -13.58 19.88
N HIS A 37 -3.88 -14.87 20.09
CA HIS A 37 -2.90 -15.35 21.07
C HIS A 37 -1.48 -14.88 20.73
N ASP A 38 -1.02 -15.10 19.49
CA ASP A 38 0.37 -14.88 19.09
C ASP A 38 0.72 -13.39 18.94
N LEU A 39 -0.26 -12.56 18.61
CA LEU A 39 -0.08 -11.12 18.42
C LEU A 39 -0.62 -10.28 19.59
N HIS A 40 -1.09 -10.91 20.66
CA HIS A 40 -1.71 -10.27 21.82
C HIS A 40 -2.90 -9.35 21.45
N LEU A 41 -3.72 -9.80 20.51
CA LEU A 41 -4.94 -9.11 20.05
C LEU A 41 -6.18 -9.76 20.65
N THR A 42 -7.33 -9.08 20.61
CA THR A 42 -8.62 -9.72 20.92
C THR A 42 -9.21 -10.36 19.67
N VAL A 43 -9.95 -11.45 19.84
CA VAL A 43 -10.65 -12.10 18.71
C VAL A 43 -11.63 -11.13 18.04
N ASP A 44 -12.30 -10.26 18.81
CA ASP A 44 -13.26 -9.27 18.30
C ASP A 44 -12.62 -8.27 17.32
N GLN A 45 -11.39 -7.84 17.60
CA GLN A 45 -10.61 -6.99 16.71
C GLN A 45 -10.29 -7.67 15.37
N LEU A 46 -10.15 -9.01 15.38
CA LEU A 46 -9.87 -9.81 14.19
C LEU A 46 -11.13 -10.16 13.38
N LEU A 47 -12.34 -10.00 13.93
CA LEU A 47 -13.58 -10.34 13.21
C LEU A 47 -13.86 -9.42 12.01
N ARG A 48 -13.15 -8.29 11.91
CA ARG A 48 -13.32 -7.31 10.82
C ARG A 48 -12.26 -7.42 9.73
N ILE A 49 -11.37 -8.41 9.83
CA ILE A 49 -10.23 -8.53 8.93
C ILE A 49 -10.62 -9.34 7.70
N SER A 50 -9.98 -9.03 6.59
CA SER A 50 -10.11 -9.80 5.37
C SER A 50 -9.01 -10.87 5.26
N ILE A 51 -9.36 -12.02 4.71
CA ILE A 51 -8.41 -13.09 4.37
C ILE A 51 -8.42 -13.26 2.85
N TYR A 52 -7.25 -13.29 2.25
CA TYR A 52 -7.07 -13.43 0.81
C TYR A 52 -6.29 -14.70 0.48
N ARG A 53 -6.52 -15.27 -0.72
CA ARG A 53 -5.79 -16.40 -1.29
C ARG A 53 -4.96 -15.94 -2.47
N SER A 54 -3.67 -16.27 -2.48
CA SER A 54 -2.82 -16.10 -3.66
C SER A 54 -3.21 -17.08 -4.77
N GLY A 55 -3.41 -16.59 -5.99
CA GLY A 55 -3.64 -17.43 -7.16
C GLY A 55 -2.83 -16.98 -8.38
N PRO A 56 -2.80 -17.79 -9.46
CA PRO A 56 -2.07 -17.46 -10.69
C PRO A 56 -2.56 -16.17 -11.37
N ASN A 57 -3.79 -15.73 -11.08
CA ASN A 57 -4.40 -14.52 -11.63
C ASN A 57 -4.45 -13.35 -10.62
N GLY A 58 -3.71 -13.42 -9.51
CA GLY A 58 -3.73 -12.43 -8.42
C GLY A 58 -4.38 -12.96 -7.14
N CYS A 59 -4.66 -12.06 -6.20
CA CYS A 59 -5.24 -12.40 -4.90
C CYS A 59 -6.77 -12.40 -4.95
N SER A 60 -7.41 -13.39 -4.33
CA SER A 60 -8.87 -13.51 -4.23
C SER A 60 -9.34 -13.45 -2.78
N LEU A 61 -10.37 -12.64 -2.50
CA LEU A 61 -10.95 -12.52 -1.17
C LEU A 61 -11.65 -13.83 -0.78
N LEU A 62 -11.26 -14.43 0.34
CA LEU A 62 -11.91 -15.62 0.92
C LEU A 62 -12.88 -15.26 2.04
N TYR A 63 -12.55 -14.22 2.81
CA TYR A 63 -13.30 -13.80 3.98
C TYR A 63 -13.20 -12.28 4.15
N PRO A 64 -14.29 -11.56 4.50
CA PRO A 64 -15.65 -12.05 4.62
C PRO A 64 -16.27 -12.41 3.25
N MET A 65 -17.18 -13.38 3.21
CA MET A 65 -17.74 -13.89 1.94
C MET A 65 -18.60 -12.88 1.16
N ASN A 66 -19.03 -11.77 1.77
CA ASN A 66 -19.83 -10.74 1.10
C ASN A 66 -19.76 -9.41 1.85
N ASN A 67 -20.00 -8.30 1.12
CA ASN A 67 -20.01 -6.92 1.65
C ASN A 67 -21.14 -6.63 2.67
N ASN A 68 -22.10 -7.55 2.85
CA ASN A 68 -23.20 -7.46 3.83
C ASN A 68 -22.88 -8.22 5.13
N PHE A 69 -21.59 -8.40 5.46
CA PHE A 69 -21.15 -9.11 6.64
C PHE A 69 -21.61 -8.38 7.92
N SER A 70 -22.38 -9.08 8.78
CA SER A 70 -22.78 -8.58 10.09
C SER A 70 -21.88 -9.15 11.18
N THR A 71 -21.28 -8.29 11.99
CA THR A 71 -20.41 -8.69 13.12
C THR A 71 -21.16 -9.45 14.22
N THR A 72 -22.50 -9.47 14.20
CA THR A 72 -23.35 -10.08 15.24
C THR A 72 -23.60 -11.58 15.04
N HIS A 73 -23.39 -12.13 13.85
CA HIS A 73 -23.65 -13.53 13.53
C HIS A 73 -22.52 -14.11 12.67
N TYR A 74 -21.42 -14.43 13.33
CA TYR A 74 -20.31 -15.14 12.70
C TYR A 74 -20.61 -16.64 12.64
N ASP A 75 -20.48 -17.23 11.46
CA ASP A 75 -20.59 -18.68 11.29
C ASP A 75 -19.28 -19.35 11.76
N VAL A 76 -19.28 -19.76 13.03
CA VAL A 76 -18.18 -20.49 13.69
C VAL A 76 -17.89 -21.86 13.08
N SER A 77 -18.72 -22.34 12.16
CA SER A 77 -18.54 -23.64 11.51
C SER A 77 -17.71 -23.57 10.22
N VAL A 78 -17.38 -22.37 9.72
CA VAL A 78 -16.67 -22.23 8.44
C VAL A 78 -15.23 -22.73 8.53
N THR A 79 -14.91 -23.66 7.65
CA THR A 79 -13.59 -24.25 7.44
C THR A 79 -13.02 -23.85 6.07
N PHE A 80 -11.70 -23.87 5.96
CA PHE A 80 -10.97 -23.46 4.75
C PHE A 80 -11.17 -24.38 3.54
N ASP A 81 -11.45 -25.66 3.77
CA ASP A 81 -11.75 -26.67 2.74
C ASP A 81 -12.96 -26.30 1.86
N LYS A 82 -13.96 -25.59 2.41
CA LYS A 82 -15.11 -25.06 1.65
C LYS A 82 -14.68 -24.15 0.50
N TYR A 83 -13.49 -23.56 0.58
CA TYR A 83 -12.93 -22.69 -0.44
C TYR A 83 -12.04 -23.44 -1.45
N GLY A 84 -12.07 -24.78 -1.45
CA GLY A 84 -11.26 -25.59 -2.36
C GLY A 84 -9.76 -25.39 -2.12
N LEU A 85 -9.37 -25.20 -0.85
CA LEU A 85 -7.98 -25.03 -0.47
C LEU A 85 -7.31 -26.42 -0.35
N SER A 86 -6.48 -26.77 -1.33
CA SER A 86 -6.01 -28.16 -1.54
C SER A 86 -4.63 -28.47 -0.91
N GLY A 87 -4.02 -27.50 -0.24
CA GLY A 87 -2.75 -27.63 0.50
C GLY A 87 -1.57 -27.01 -0.22
N ASN A 88 -0.60 -26.49 0.55
CA ASN A 88 0.53 -25.67 0.10
C ASN A 88 0.12 -24.31 -0.51
N GLU A 89 -1.04 -23.81 -0.12
CA GLU A 89 -1.50 -22.49 -0.55
C GLU A 89 -1.17 -21.43 0.50
N GLU A 90 -0.94 -20.22 0.00
CA GLU A 90 -0.60 -19.07 0.82
C GLU A 90 -1.84 -18.17 0.98
N LEU A 91 -2.20 -17.94 2.23
CA LEU A 91 -3.22 -16.99 2.64
C LEU A 91 -2.58 -15.72 3.17
N TYR A 92 -3.20 -14.59 2.91
CA TYR A 92 -2.73 -13.29 3.38
C TYR A 92 -3.77 -12.64 4.28
N ILE A 93 -3.27 -11.98 5.33
CA ILE A 93 -4.06 -11.22 6.29
C ILE A 93 -3.35 -9.90 6.56
N ASP A 94 -4.03 -8.78 6.37
CA ASP A 94 -3.47 -7.46 6.68
C ASP A 94 -4.02 -6.93 8.01
N LEU A 95 -3.13 -6.77 8.98
CA LEU A 95 -3.40 -6.21 10.31
C LEU A 95 -2.72 -4.84 10.52
N ALA A 96 -2.14 -4.25 9.47
CA ALA A 96 -1.35 -3.02 9.61
C ALA A 96 -2.14 -1.88 10.27
N GLU A 97 -3.40 -1.67 9.86
CA GLU A 97 -4.24 -0.63 10.46
C GLU A 97 -4.71 -0.97 11.88
N LEU A 98 -4.99 -2.25 12.14
CA LEU A 98 -5.48 -2.71 13.44
C LEU A 98 -4.45 -2.52 14.56
N ILE A 99 -3.18 -2.81 14.26
CA ILE A 99 -2.08 -2.77 15.24
C ILE A 99 -1.61 -1.33 15.49
N LEU A 100 -1.68 -0.45 14.49
CA LEU A 100 -1.30 0.96 14.65
C LEU A 100 -2.20 1.70 15.64
N CYS A 101 -3.49 1.37 15.70
CA CYS A 101 -4.44 1.94 16.66
C CYS A 101 -4.13 1.57 18.11
N GLN A 102 -3.58 0.38 18.38
CA GLN A 102 -3.29 -0.08 19.75
C GLN A 102 -2.08 0.59 20.40
N GLN A 103 -1.15 1.13 19.59
CA GLN A 103 0.01 1.85 20.12
C GLN A 103 -0.34 3.25 20.64
N GLN A 104 -1.56 3.73 20.40
CA GLN A 104 -2.07 5.01 20.92
C GLN A 104 -2.84 4.87 22.24
N ASP A 105 -3.27 3.66 22.63
CA ASP A 105 -4.12 3.42 23.82
C ASP A 105 -3.37 2.92 25.07
N ASN A 106 -2.08 2.63 24.99
CA ASN A 106 -1.31 2.08 26.13
C ASN A 106 -0.72 3.15 27.08
N GLY A 107 -1.31 4.35 27.12
CA GLY A 107 -0.94 5.43 28.04
C GLY A 107 -2.12 5.86 28.91
N GLU A 108 -2.05 5.48 30.18
CA GLU A 108 -2.86 5.91 31.34
C GLU A 108 -4.16 5.17 31.71
N LEU A 109 -4.17 4.77 32.98
CA LEU A 109 -5.19 4.04 33.71
C LEU A 109 -5.88 4.97 34.73
N SER A 110 -7.19 4.73 34.91
CA SER A 110 -8.07 5.17 36.02
C SER A 110 -8.61 6.61 35.91
N THR A 111 -9.89 6.91 36.13
CA THR A 111 -10.95 6.31 36.96
C THR A 111 -12.35 6.61 36.39
N ASN A 112 -13.29 5.68 36.63
CA ASN A 112 -14.73 5.86 36.91
C ASN A 112 -15.46 7.10 36.35
N ASP A 113 -16.45 6.88 35.47
CA ASP A 113 -17.85 6.87 35.92
C ASP A 113 -18.80 6.36 34.83
N LYS A 114 -19.69 5.46 35.27
CA LYS A 114 -20.86 5.01 34.52
C LYS A 114 -21.96 6.06 34.71
N HIS A 115 -22.66 6.46 33.65
CA HIS A 115 -24.13 6.36 33.56
C HIS A 115 -24.71 7.00 32.31
N ALA A 116 -25.80 6.35 31.87
CA ALA A 116 -26.99 6.88 31.20
C ALA A 116 -26.98 7.03 29.67
N ALA A 117 -27.81 6.16 29.09
CA ALA A 117 -28.34 6.14 27.73
C ALA A 117 -29.38 7.24 27.48
N SER A 118 -29.64 7.52 26.19
CA SER A 118 -30.95 7.78 25.53
C SER A 118 -30.70 8.69 24.31
N SER A 119 -30.72 8.19 23.06
CA SER A 119 -31.88 7.99 22.17
C SER A 119 -32.47 9.27 21.55
N LEU A 120 -32.82 9.15 20.25
CA LEU A 120 -33.70 10.00 19.43
C LEU A 120 -33.04 11.25 18.80
N ASP A 121 -33.33 11.66 17.57
CA ASP A 121 -33.96 11.04 16.39
C ASP A 121 -33.64 11.93 15.18
N LYS A 122 -33.94 11.39 14.00
CA LYS A 122 -34.04 11.98 12.66
C LYS A 122 -34.62 13.41 12.62
N SER A 123 -34.14 14.23 11.69
CA SER A 123 -34.77 14.45 10.37
C SER A 123 -34.46 15.84 9.76
N ASP A 124 -34.50 15.86 8.42
CA ASP A 124 -34.94 16.97 7.57
C ASP A 124 -33.99 18.15 7.30
N TYR A 125 -34.06 18.83 6.16
CA TYR A 125 -34.39 18.53 4.75
C TYR A 125 -34.10 19.88 4.08
N PHE A 126 -33.37 19.87 2.97
CA PHE A 126 -33.45 20.81 1.85
C PHE A 126 -33.21 22.34 2.00
N ASN A 127 -32.63 22.84 0.90
CA ASN A 127 -32.69 24.19 0.34
C ASN A 127 -31.83 25.28 1.01
N SER A 128 -31.23 26.22 0.29
CA SER A 128 -31.16 26.50 -1.15
C SER A 128 -30.20 27.69 -1.27
N THR A 129 -29.29 27.61 -2.23
CA THR A 129 -28.92 28.65 -3.21
C THR A 129 -28.76 30.13 -2.80
N ALA A 130 -27.66 30.68 -3.33
CA ALA A 130 -27.46 32.03 -3.85
C ALA A 130 -26.84 33.11 -2.93
N SER A 131 -25.54 33.32 -3.20
CA SER A 131 -24.91 34.60 -3.62
C SER A 131 -25.28 35.90 -2.91
N SER A 132 -24.27 36.56 -2.33
CA SER A 132 -24.00 37.99 -2.58
C SER A 132 -22.67 38.45 -1.96
N SER A 133 -22.05 39.39 -2.64
CA SER A 133 -20.67 39.87 -2.50
C SER A 133 -20.53 41.05 -1.53
N LEU A 134 -19.32 41.14 -0.92
CA LEU A 134 -18.44 42.31 -0.69
C LEU A 134 -19.01 43.70 -0.28
N ASN A 135 -18.47 44.25 0.83
CA ASN A 135 -17.81 45.58 0.99
C ASN A 135 -17.63 45.90 2.51
N LEU A 136 -16.41 46.10 3.03
CA LEU A 136 -15.50 47.28 3.09
C LEU A 136 -15.66 48.13 4.38
N GLU A 137 -14.53 48.27 5.11
CA GLU A 137 -14.04 49.44 5.91
C GLU A 137 -14.82 49.89 7.17
N GLU A 138 -14.29 50.44 8.29
CA GLU A 138 -12.96 50.77 8.84
C GLU A 138 -13.12 51.11 10.36
N SER A 139 -12.01 51.12 11.11
CA SER A 139 -11.68 51.98 12.29
C SER A 139 -12.12 51.67 13.76
N SER A 140 -11.08 51.36 14.56
CA SER A 140 -10.71 51.82 15.93
C SER A 140 -11.70 51.91 17.11
N SER A 141 -11.41 51.18 18.21
CA SER A 141 -10.89 51.74 19.49
C SER A 141 -10.89 50.74 20.68
N SER A 142 -9.70 50.62 21.31
CA SER A 142 -9.37 50.42 22.74
C SER A 142 -10.18 49.47 23.68
N SER A 143 -9.47 48.48 24.25
CA SER A 143 -9.26 48.26 25.71
C SER A 143 -9.53 46.83 26.25
N LEU A 144 -8.43 46.24 26.74
CA LEU A 144 -8.27 45.40 27.95
C LEU A 144 -8.97 44.01 28.07
N THR A 145 -8.09 43.01 28.18
CA THR A 145 -8.14 41.83 29.07
C THR A 145 -9.21 40.75 28.86
N GLN A 146 -8.79 39.61 28.30
CA GLN A 146 -8.79 38.33 29.04
C GLN A 146 -8.00 37.27 28.27
N ALA A 147 -6.91 36.79 28.88
CA ALA A 147 -6.26 35.56 28.47
C ALA A 147 -7.25 34.40 28.67
N LYS A 148 -7.85 33.92 27.59
CA LYS A 148 -8.53 32.63 27.55
C LYS A 148 -7.57 31.66 26.89
N THR A 149 -6.97 30.82 27.72
CA THR A 149 -6.27 29.59 27.35
C THR A 149 -7.22 28.75 26.50
N THR A 150 -7.15 28.91 25.18
CA THR A 150 -7.77 28.00 24.24
C THR A 150 -6.88 26.77 24.18
N ASN A 151 -7.26 25.75 24.95
CA ASN A 151 -6.87 24.38 24.66
C ASN A 151 -7.44 24.02 23.28
N ASN A 152 -6.74 24.45 22.22
CA ASN A 152 -6.90 23.92 20.89
C ASN A 152 -6.41 22.48 20.94
N LEU A 153 -7.29 21.58 21.35
CA LEU A 153 -7.19 20.18 20.96
C LEU A 153 -7.36 20.17 19.44
N SER A 154 -6.25 20.43 18.75
CA SER A 154 -6.13 20.24 17.32
C SER A 154 -6.49 18.79 17.06
N THR A 155 -7.71 18.56 16.60
CA THR A 155 -8.09 17.30 15.98
C THR A 155 -7.09 17.11 14.84
N LYS A 156 -6.08 16.25 15.06
CA LYS A 156 -5.16 15.83 14.02
C LYS A 156 -6.03 15.20 12.94
N LYS A 157 -6.38 16.00 11.92
CA LYS A 157 -6.99 15.51 10.70
C LYS A 157 -6.07 14.40 10.21
N SER A 158 -6.57 13.16 10.18
CA SER A 158 -5.81 12.06 9.62
C SER A 158 -5.39 12.47 8.21
N LEU A 159 -4.10 12.69 8.02
CA LEU A 159 -3.51 13.02 6.72
C LEU A 159 -3.48 11.72 5.93
N ILE A 160 -4.65 11.27 5.48
CA ILE A 160 -4.76 10.15 4.55
C ILE A 160 -4.24 10.67 3.21
N GLY A 161 -2.95 10.47 2.97
CA GLY A 161 -2.32 10.75 1.69
C GLY A 161 -2.90 9.81 0.62
N GLN A 162 -3.32 10.35 -0.51
CA GLN A 162 -3.82 9.58 -1.64
C GLN A 162 -2.71 9.42 -2.67
N LEU A 163 -2.41 8.18 -3.08
CA LEU A 163 -1.55 7.93 -4.22
C LEU A 163 -2.40 7.93 -5.50
N ILE A 164 -2.16 8.90 -6.37
CA ILE A 164 -2.90 9.06 -7.62
C ILE A 164 -2.09 8.40 -8.74
N ARG A 165 -2.71 7.43 -9.43
CA ARG A 165 -2.20 6.83 -10.67
C ARG A 165 -2.36 7.81 -11.83
N PHE A 166 -1.31 7.97 -12.63
CA PHE A 166 -1.37 8.62 -13.94
C PHE A 166 -1.11 7.59 -15.03
N SER A 167 -1.88 7.61 -16.11
CA SER A 167 -1.70 6.66 -17.20
C SER A 167 -0.58 7.11 -18.13
N VAL A 168 0.31 6.19 -18.51
CA VAL A 168 1.24 6.37 -19.64
C VAL A 168 0.82 5.48 -20.84
N PRO A 169 1.36 5.70 -22.05
CA PRO A 169 1.07 4.83 -23.18
C PRO A 169 1.43 3.37 -22.89
N ALA A 170 0.53 2.45 -23.25
CA ALA A 170 0.71 1.01 -23.12
C ALA A 170 1.61 0.44 -24.23
N ASP A 171 2.84 0.98 -24.31
CA ASP A 171 3.90 0.49 -25.17
C ASP A 171 4.96 -0.27 -24.37
N ASN A 172 5.94 -0.81 -25.08
CA ASN A 172 7.08 -1.54 -24.52
C ASN A 172 8.06 -0.63 -23.74
N SER A 173 7.76 0.67 -23.61
CA SER A 173 8.56 1.68 -22.91
C SER A 173 7.86 2.28 -21.68
N CYS A 174 6.71 1.74 -21.25
CA CYS A 174 5.95 2.25 -20.10
C CYS A 174 6.76 2.46 -18.81
N LEU A 175 7.75 1.60 -18.52
CA LEU A 175 8.68 1.80 -17.40
C LEU A 175 9.43 3.13 -17.50
N PHE A 176 10.05 3.38 -18.66
CA PHE A 176 10.86 4.57 -18.90
C PHE A 176 9.99 5.83 -18.90
N SER A 177 8.81 5.77 -19.54
CA SER A 177 7.81 6.83 -19.52
C SER A 177 7.39 7.19 -18.09
N SER A 178 7.17 6.17 -17.25
CA SER A 178 6.76 6.34 -15.85
C SER A 178 7.86 6.94 -14.99
N ILE A 179 9.11 6.48 -15.16
CA ILE A 179 10.28 7.05 -14.47
C ILE A 179 10.48 8.52 -14.86
N TYR A 180 10.44 8.82 -16.17
CA TYR A 180 10.55 10.20 -16.62
C TYR A 180 9.47 11.09 -16.00
N PHE A 181 8.22 10.62 -15.96
CA PHE A 181 7.10 11.35 -15.40
C PHE A 181 7.33 11.70 -13.92
N VAL A 182 7.75 10.74 -13.08
CA VAL A 182 7.97 11.01 -11.65
C VAL A 182 9.18 11.91 -11.40
N LEU A 183 10.23 11.81 -12.24
CA LEU A 183 11.40 12.68 -12.18
C LEU A 183 11.10 14.13 -12.60
N HIS A 184 10.18 14.33 -13.55
CA HIS A 184 9.89 15.64 -14.15
C HIS A 184 8.56 16.23 -13.70
N SER A 185 8.17 15.95 -12.45
CA SER A 185 6.99 16.55 -11.80
C SER A 185 5.67 16.34 -12.57
N GLY A 186 5.53 15.22 -13.26
CA GLY A 186 4.34 14.84 -14.00
C GLY A 186 4.31 15.25 -15.47
N LYS A 187 5.46 15.64 -16.04
CA LYS A 187 5.59 15.87 -17.48
C LYS A 187 5.88 14.55 -18.19
N LEU A 188 5.14 14.29 -19.28
CA LEU A 188 5.38 13.14 -20.14
C LEU A 188 6.15 13.60 -21.39
N ASP A 189 7.29 12.96 -21.67
CA ASP A 189 8.04 13.12 -22.91
C ASP A 189 8.48 11.73 -23.40
N LEU A 190 7.88 11.24 -24.48
CA LEU A 190 8.19 9.92 -25.03
C LEU A 190 9.56 9.86 -25.70
N ALA A 191 10.13 11.00 -26.11
CA ALA A 191 11.48 11.04 -26.68
C ALA A 191 12.54 10.67 -25.62
N SER A 192 12.23 10.92 -24.34
CA SER A 192 13.11 10.58 -23.22
C SER A 192 13.34 9.07 -23.04
N ASN A 193 12.43 8.22 -23.55
CA ASN A 193 12.55 6.76 -23.46
C ASN A 193 13.86 6.27 -24.11
N LYS A 194 14.23 6.85 -25.25
CA LYS A 194 15.49 6.54 -25.94
C LYS A 194 16.71 6.98 -25.11
N TYR A 195 16.61 8.12 -24.44
CA TYR A 195 17.69 8.61 -23.57
C TYR A 195 17.88 7.67 -22.37
N LEU A 196 16.82 7.34 -21.64
CA LEU A 196 16.88 6.47 -20.46
C LEU A 196 17.38 5.06 -20.81
N ARG A 197 16.94 4.50 -21.94
CA ARG A 197 17.45 3.21 -22.44
C ARG A 197 18.95 3.25 -22.74
N ASN A 198 19.43 4.32 -23.35
CA ASN A 198 20.87 4.48 -23.61
C ASN A 198 21.66 4.65 -22.30
N LEU A 199 21.15 5.42 -21.34
CA LEU A 199 21.76 5.55 -20.02
C LEU A 199 21.93 4.18 -19.34
N VAL A 200 20.88 3.38 -19.30
CA VAL A 200 20.92 2.01 -18.76
C VAL A 200 21.95 1.16 -19.50
N ALA A 201 21.90 1.13 -20.84
CA ALA A 201 22.81 0.33 -21.64
C ALA A 201 24.28 0.71 -21.41
N THR A 202 24.58 2.02 -21.34
CA THR A 202 25.92 2.51 -21.06
C THR A 202 26.38 2.11 -19.66
N LYS A 203 25.50 2.13 -18.65
CA LYS A 203 25.84 1.65 -17.31
C LYS A 203 26.19 0.16 -17.30
N ILE A 204 25.38 -0.65 -17.98
CA ILE A 204 25.61 -2.09 -18.12
C ILE A 204 26.96 -2.36 -18.81
N GLU A 205 27.26 -1.65 -19.90
CA GLU A 205 28.53 -1.77 -20.63
C GLU A 205 29.74 -1.42 -19.77
N SER A 206 29.59 -0.47 -18.83
CA SER A 206 30.68 0.03 -17.98
C SER A 206 31.02 -0.87 -16.79
N ASP A 207 30.11 -1.74 -16.34
CA ASP A 207 30.31 -2.62 -15.17
C ASP A 207 29.94 -4.07 -15.49
N GLN A 208 30.82 -4.73 -16.23
CA GLN A 208 30.62 -6.12 -16.67
C GLN A 208 30.72 -7.14 -15.52
N ILE A 209 31.23 -6.73 -14.35
CA ILE A 209 31.35 -7.60 -13.17
C ILE A 209 29.98 -7.71 -12.52
N THR A 210 29.35 -6.57 -12.20
CA THR A 210 27.99 -6.55 -11.62
C THR A 210 26.97 -7.06 -12.64
N TYR A 211 27.04 -6.57 -13.89
CA TYR A 211 26.13 -6.95 -14.96
C TYR A 211 26.71 -8.09 -15.81
N SER A 212 26.95 -9.21 -15.12
CA SER A 212 27.40 -10.46 -15.72
C SER A 212 26.27 -11.18 -16.47
N GLU A 213 26.62 -12.17 -17.29
CA GLU A 213 25.65 -12.98 -18.02
C GLU A 213 24.66 -13.71 -17.10
N ALA A 214 25.10 -14.12 -15.91
CA ALA A 214 24.24 -14.74 -14.91
C ALA A 214 23.18 -13.77 -14.36
N MET A 215 23.53 -12.48 -14.21
CA MET A 215 22.60 -11.44 -13.75
C MET A 215 21.63 -11.03 -14.86
N LEU A 216 22.13 -10.90 -16.09
CA LEU A 216 21.37 -10.38 -17.23
C LEU A 216 20.58 -11.46 -17.99
N GLY A 217 20.90 -12.74 -17.79
CA GLY A 217 20.37 -13.87 -18.57
C GLY A 217 20.82 -13.92 -20.02
N ARG A 218 21.75 -13.04 -20.42
CA ARG A 218 22.36 -12.88 -21.75
C ARG A 218 23.73 -12.24 -21.60
N THR A 219 24.57 -12.31 -22.63
CA THR A 219 25.86 -11.59 -22.58
C THR A 219 25.64 -10.09 -22.41
N ASN A 220 26.57 -9.41 -21.72
CA ASN A 220 26.49 -7.97 -21.46
C ASN A 220 26.25 -7.15 -22.75
N SER A 221 27.02 -7.44 -23.81
CA SER A 221 26.87 -6.75 -25.10
C SER A 221 25.50 -6.98 -25.75
N GLU A 222 24.96 -8.19 -25.66
CA GLU A 222 23.63 -8.50 -26.20
C GLU A 222 22.52 -7.83 -25.41
N TYR A 223 22.61 -7.82 -24.08
CA TYR A 223 21.64 -7.15 -23.23
C TYR A 223 21.63 -5.63 -23.50
N SER A 224 22.81 -5.01 -23.58
CA SER A 224 22.93 -3.57 -23.87
C SER A 224 22.37 -3.18 -25.24
N LYS A 225 22.53 -4.03 -26.26
CA LYS A 225 21.87 -3.84 -27.56
C LYS A 225 20.36 -4.05 -27.48
N TRP A 226 19.92 -5.04 -26.70
CA TRP A 226 18.51 -5.37 -26.53
C TRP A 226 17.74 -4.25 -25.82
N ILE A 227 18.22 -3.76 -24.67
CA ILE A 227 17.50 -2.75 -23.89
C ILE A 227 17.38 -1.39 -24.61
N ARG A 228 18.27 -1.10 -25.56
CA ARG A 228 18.19 0.09 -26.44
C ARG A 228 17.03 0.05 -27.44
N LYS A 229 16.46 -1.12 -27.74
CA LYS A 229 15.31 -1.24 -28.64
C LYS A 229 14.05 -0.70 -27.98
N ASP A 230 13.18 -0.11 -28.78
CA ASP A 230 11.87 0.39 -28.35
C ASP A 230 10.90 -0.74 -27.97
N ASP A 231 11.08 -1.94 -28.53
CA ASP A 231 10.25 -3.13 -28.31
C ASP A 231 10.57 -3.92 -27.03
N SER A 232 11.65 -3.56 -26.33
CA SER A 232 12.18 -4.34 -25.21
C SER A 232 11.70 -3.80 -23.88
N TRP A 233 11.21 -4.67 -23.00
CA TRP A 233 10.65 -4.27 -21.71
C TRP A 233 11.75 -4.03 -20.70
N GLY A 234 11.63 -2.97 -19.90
CA GLY A 234 12.45 -2.81 -18.71
C GLY A 234 11.83 -3.49 -17.49
N GLY A 235 12.62 -3.70 -16.45
CA GLY A 235 12.18 -4.24 -15.18
C GLY A 235 13.14 -3.91 -14.04
N GLY A 236 13.41 -4.90 -13.18
CA GLY A 236 14.20 -4.70 -11.96
C GLY A 236 15.65 -4.25 -12.19
N ILE A 237 16.30 -4.72 -13.26
CA ILE A 237 17.68 -4.32 -13.59
C ILE A 237 17.71 -2.83 -13.94
N GLU A 238 16.83 -2.40 -14.84
CA GLU A 238 16.70 -1.00 -15.25
C GLU A 238 16.39 -0.11 -14.05
N LEU A 239 15.46 -0.53 -13.18
CA LEU A 239 15.10 0.18 -11.96
C LEU A 239 16.29 0.33 -11.00
N ALA A 240 17.05 -0.75 -10.76
CA ALA A 240 18.22 -0.73 -9.90
C ALA A 240 19.31 0.22 -10.44
N ILE A 241 19.49 0.29 -11.76
CA ILE A 241 20.40 1.25 -12.38
C ILE A 241 19.88 2.69 -12.21
N LEU A 242 18.62 2.94 -12.56
CA LEU A 242 18.03 4.28 -12.52
C LEU A 242 17.99 4.84 -11.10
N THR A 243 17.79 3.99 -10.09
CA THR A 243 17.88 4.38 -8.67
C THR A 243 19.27 4.92 -8.31
N GLN A 244 20.33 4.33 -8.86
CA GLN A 244 21.72 4.76 -8.63
C GLN A 244 22.06 6.01 -9.43
N GLU A 245 21.67 6.08 -10.70
CA GLU A 245 22.01 7.21 -11.58
C GLU A 245 21.29 8.50 -11.17
N TYR A 246 20.10 8.42 -10.60
CA TYR A 246 19.34 9.59 -10.13
C TYR A 246 19.40 9.82 -8.63
N GLU A 247 20.08 8.95 -7.87
CA GLU A 247 20.17 9.01 -6.41
C GLU A 247 18.78 9.17 -5.75
N ILE A 248 17.84 8.33 -6.20
CA ILE A 248 16.46 8.29 -5.69
C ILE A 248 16.10 6.87 -5.28
N GLU A 249 15.18 6.74 -4.33
CA GLU A 249 14.53 5.48 -4.03
C GLU A 249 13.28 5.31 -4.90
N ILE A 250 13.13 4.15 -5.54
CA ILE A 250 11.95 3.85 -6.37
C ILE A 250 11.13 2.77 -5.67
N CYS A 251 9.88 3.09 -5.34
CA CYS A 251 8.92 2.16 -4.76
C CYS A 251 7.96 1.66 -5.83
N VAL A 252 8.05 0.39 -6.20
CA VAL A 252 7.12 -0.24 -7.16
C VAL A 252 6.03 -0.96 -6.40
N ILE A 253 4.82 -0.42 -6.46
CA ILE A 253 3.64 -1.02 -5.85
C ILE A 253 3.03 -1.98 -6.86
N ASN A 254 3.12 -3.27 -6.58
CA ASN A 254 2.42 -4.27 -7.37
C ASN A 254 0.92 -4.16 -7.08
N THR A 255 0.10 -3.95 -8.12
CA THR A 255 -1.35 -3.79 -8.02
C THR A 255 -2.11 -5.10 -8.16
N GLN A 256 -1.44 -6.17 -8.60
CA GLN A 256 -2.00 -7.53 -8.72
C GLN A 256 -1.73 -8.36 -7.46
N CYS A 257 -0.64 -8.05 -6.76
CA CYS A 257 -0.28 -8.65 -5.48
C CYS A 257 -0.66 -7.69 -4.34
N GLU A 258 -1.09 -8.23 -3.21
CA GLU A 258 -1.67 -7.53 -2.06
C GLU A 258 -0.71 -6.53 -1.39
N GLY A 259 -0.55 -5.36 -2.02
CA GLY A 259 0.24 -4.25 -1.49
C GLY A 259 1.74 -4.56 -1.33
N ARG A 260 2.28 -5.52 -2.09
CA ARG A 260 3.74 -5.71 -2.17
C ARG A 260 4.36 -4.47 -2.78
N ILE A 261 5.31 -3.89 -2.06
CA ILE A 261 6.12 -2.77 -2.53
C ILE A 261 7.55 -3.28 -2.68
N ASP A 262 8.06 -3.23 -3.90
CA ASP A 262 9.46 -3.49 -4.18
C ASP A 262 10.23 -2.18 -4.07
N TYR A 263 11.17 -2.12 -3.12
CA TYR A 263 11.99 -0.95 -2.86
C TYR A 263 13.34 -1.09 -3.56
N PHE A 264 13.65 -0.16 -4.46
CA PHE A 264 14.94 -0.06 -5.12
C PHE A 264 15.72 1.08 -4.48
N GLY A 265 16.93 0.77 -3.96
CA GLY A 265 17.80 1.75 -3.30
C GLY A 265 17.45 2.05 -1.84
N GLU A 266 16.70 1.18 -1.15
CA GLU A 266 16.28 1.40 0.25
C GLU A 266 17.44 1.54 1.24
N ASP A 267 18.58 0.90 0.96
CA ASP A 267 19.78 0.89 1.80
C ASP A 267 20.68 2.12 1.55
N ARG A 268 20.38 2.91 0.52
CA ARG A 268 21.22 4.02 0.06
C ARG A 268 20.94 5.34 0.76
N HIS A 269 19.88 5.44 1.54
CA HIS A 269 19.47 6.65 2.27
C HIS A 269 19.31 7.87 1.35
N TYR A 270 18.78 7.66 0.15
CA TYR A 270 18.53 8.75 -0.79
C TYR A 270 17.51 9.76 -0.25
N PRO A 271 17.67 11.06 -0.58
CA PRO A 271 16.81 12.11 -0.04
C PRO A 271 15.41 12.14 -0.67
N TYR A 272 15.22 11.47 -1.82
CA TYR A 272 13.98 11.49 -2.58
C TYR A 272 13.46 10.08 -2.83
N ARG A 273 12.12 9.94 -2.82
CA ARG A 273 11.41 8.71 -3.09
C ARG A 273 10.31 8.94 -4.11
N VAL A 274 10.18 8.04 -5.08
CA VAL A 274 9.12 8.06 -6.10
C VAL A 274 8.34 6.75 -6.10
N PHE A 275 7.12 6.79 -6.66
CA PHE A 275 6.21 5.64 -6.67
C PHE A 275 5.84 5.27 -8.10
N LEU A 276 5.90 3.97 -8.39
CA LEU A 276 5.35 3.36 -9.58
C LEU A 276 4.28 2.35 -9.19
N LEU A 277 3.33 2.13 -10.08
CA LEU A 277 2.29 1.12 -10.00
C LEU A 277 2.56 0.09 -11.08
N TYR A 278 2.59 -1.19 -10.74
CA TYR A 278 2.90 -2.28 -11.66
C TYR A 278 1.82 -3.35 -11.62
N ASN A 279 1.26 -3.73 -12.78
CA ASN A 279 0.15 -4.69 -12.86
C ASN A 279 0.54 -6.05 -13.49
N ASN A 280 1.80 -6.47 -13.36
CA ASN A 280 2.43 -7.61 -14.02
C ASN A 280 2.69 -7.46 -15.53
N LEU A 281 2.22 -6.37 -16.16
CA LEU A 281 2.43 -6.11 -17.59
C LEU A 281 2.91 -4.67 -17.86
N HIS A 282 2.42 -3.72 -17.07
CA HIS A 282 2.51 -2.30 -17.35
C HIS A 282 2.90 -1.53 -16.10
N TYR A 283 3.72 -0.49 -16.29
CA TYR A 283 4.07 0.48 -15.26
C TYR A 283 3.32 1.78 -15.48
N ASP A 284 2.81 2.34 -14.40
CA ASP A 284 2.25 3.70 -14.36
C ASP A 284 2.89 4.50 -13.22
N PRO A 285 3.10 5.82 -13.39
CA PRO A 285 3.57 6.67 -12.32
C PRO A 285 2.50 6.93 -11.26
N GLY A 286 2.94 6.94 -9.99
CA GLY A 286 2.14 7.33 -8.83
C GLY A 286 2.59 8.68 -8.28
N LYS A 287 1.64 9.58 -8.02
CA LYS A 287 1.88 10.87 -7.35
C LYS A 287 1.18 10.91 -6.01
N LEU A 288 1.92 11.17 -4.94
CA LEU A 288 1.35 11.34 -3.61
C LEU A 288 0.67 12.72 -3.52
N LYS A 289 -0.59 12.74 -3.11
CA LYS A 289 -1.36 13.93 -2.76
C LYS A 289 -1.62 13.90 -1.25
N LEU A 290 -0.97 14.82 -0.54
CA LEU A 290 -1.09 15.02 0.91
C LEU A 290 -2.22 16.00 1.24
#